data_AF-A0A533Q804-F1
#
_entry.id   AF-A0A533Q804-F1
#
_cell.length_a   1.000
_cell.length_b   1.000
_cell.length_c   1.000
_cell.angle_alpha   90.00
_cell.angle_beta   90.00
_cell.angle_gamma   90.00
#
_symmetry.space_group_name_H-M   'P 1'
#
loop_
_entity.id
_entity.type
_entity.pdbx_description
1 polymer ?
#
loop_
_entity_poly.entity_id
_entity_poly.type
_entity_poly.pdbx_seq_one_letter_code
_entity_poly.pdbx_strand_id
1 'polypeptide(L)'
;MVFSGSAGTKIDGRNLERALDSVSKKAGIKDITPHTLRRTFATRMAQGGIDIYKIAKLLGHKDIRMTQRYAHHHPESLRDGVQILELGHNLITIEGNREVSNA
;
A
#
# COMPACT_ATOMS: atom_id res chain seq x y z
N MET A 1 28.48 -1.33 -5.95
CA MET A 1 27.50 -0.73 -5.01
C MET A 1 26.69 0.31 -5.78
N VAL A 2 25.37 0.36 -5.59
CA VAL A 2 24.48 1.24 -6.39
C VAL A 2 24.42 2.69 -5.84
N PHE A 3 24.63 2.88 -4.54
CA PHE A 3 24.65 4.21 -3.91
C PHE A 3 26.02 4.48 -3.28
N SER A 4 26.77 5.40 -3.88
CA SER A 4 28.11 5.81 -3.46
C SER A 4 28.16 7.31 -3.18
N GLY A 5 28.94 7.71 -2.17
CA GLY A 5 29.35 9.09 -1.99
C GLY A 5 30.31 9.54 -3.09
N SER A 6 30.63 10.84 -3.14
CA SER A 6 31.56 11.42 -4.11
C SER A 6 32.95 10.77 -4.11
N ALA A 7 33.35 10.16 -3.00
CA ALA A 7 34.60 9.42 -2.84
C ALA A 7 34.49 7.91 -3.19
N GLY A 8 33.37 7.45 -3.77
CA GLY A 8 33.14 6.03 -4.09
C GLY A 8 32.83 5.15 -2.86
N THR A 9 32.80 5.73 -1.67
CA THR A 9 32.48 5.04 -0.41
C THR A 9 30.98 4.88 -0.22
N LYS A 10 30.56 4.03 0.72
CA LYS A 10 29.14 3.94 1.13
C LYS A 10 28.63 5.31 1.54
N ILE A 11 27.38 5.64 1.17
CA ILE A 11 26.72 6.85 1.69
C ILE A 11 26.60 6.73 3.22
N ASP A 12 27.10 7.74 3.94
CA ASP A 12 26.89 7.90 5.38
C ASP A 12 25.44 8.31 5.66
N GLY A 13 24.83 7.74 6.70
CA GLY A 13 23.46 8.07 7.12
C GLY A 13 23.28 9.56 7.41
N ARG A 14 24.30 10.22 7.96
CA ARG A 14 24.28 11.67 8.22
C ARG A 14 24.24 12.51 6.95
N ASN A 15 24.86 12.06 5.86
CA ASN A 15 24.79 12.77 4.58
C ASN A 15 23.40 12.65 3.97
N LEU A 16 22.75 11.49 4.12
CA LEU A 16 21.37 11.29 3.73
C LEU A 16 20.41 12.18 4.54
N GLU A 17 20.60 12.25 5.87
CA GLU A 17 19.82 13.13 6.75
C GLU A 17 19.97 14.60 6.37
N ARG A 18 21.19 15.07 6.11
CA ARG A 18 21.45 16.46 5.65
C ARG A 18 20.77 16.78 4.33
N ALA A 19 20.82 15.85 3.37
CA ALA A 19 20.13 16.01 2.10
C ALA A 19 18.61 16.09 2.31
N LEU A 20 18.07 15.25 3.18
CA LEU A 20 16.64 15.22 3.48
C LEU A 20 16.17 16.47 4.21
N ASP A 21 16.94 16.97 5.18
CA ASP A 21 16.67 18.22 5.92
C ASP A 21 16.66 19.43 4.97
N SER A 22 17.61 19.51 4.03
CA SER A 22 17.64 20.57 3.02
C SER A 22 16.37 20.58 2.16
N VAL A 23 15.91 19.41 1.71
CA VAL A 23 14.66 19.28 0.93
C VAL A 23 13.45 19.59 1.80
N SER A 24 13.42 19.12 3.05
CA SER A 24 12.33 19.36 4.00
C SER A 24 12.11 20.85 4.24
N LYS A 25 13.21 21.61 4.44
CA LYS A 25 13.19 23.07 4.61
C LYS A 25 12.63 23.78 3.39
N LYS A 26 13.03 23.37 2.18
CA LYS A 26 12.52 23.94 0.92
C LYS A 26 11.03 23.64 0.72
N ALA A 27 10.58 22.45 1.11
CA ALA A 27 9.19 22.04 1.02
C ALA A 27 8.31 22.60 2.16
N GLY A 28 8.89 23.23 3.18
CA GLY A 28 8.15 23.72 4.35
C GLY A 28 7.61 22.62 5.26
N ILE A 29 8.14 21.40 5.17
CA ILE A 29 7.69 20.25 5.95
C ILE A 29 8.67 20.02 7.10
N LYS A 30 8.17 19.62 8.28
CA LYS A 30 8.97 19.30 9.48
C LYS A 30 9.01 17.79 9.71
N ASP A 31 10.02 17.35 10.45
CA ASP A 31 10.16 15.97 10.97
C ASP A 31 10.11 14.86 9.89
N ILE A 32 10.68 15.13 8.72
CA ILE A 32 10.84 14.12 7.66
C ILE A 32 12.07 13.28 7.95
N THR A 33 11.86 11.96 8.01
CA THR A 33 12.92 10.95 8.05
C THR A 33 12.75 9.96 6.88
N PRO A 34 13.77 9.14 6.55
CA PRO A 34 13.59 8.05 5.59
C PRO A 34 12.44 7.11 5.97
N HIS A 35 12.21 6.93 7.28
CA HIS A 35 11.06 6.17 7.77
C HIS A 35 9.74 6.87 7.44
N THR A 36 9.65 8.20 7.56
CA THR A 36 8.46 8.96 7.16
C THR A 36 8.08 8.69 5.70
N LEU A 37 9.07 8.75 4.79
CA LEU A 37 8.85 8.44 3.36
C LEU A 37 8.35 7.00 3.15
N ARG A 38 8.94 6.03 3.86
CA ARG A 38 8.51 4.63 3.82
C ARG A 38 7.07 4.47 4.30
N ARG A 39 6.67 5.17 5.36
CA ARG A 39 5.27 5.16 5.84
C ARG A 39 4.34 5.77 4.80
N THR A 40 4.71 6.89 4.18
CA THR A 40 3.91 7.53 3.12
C THR A 40 3.70 6.61 1.92
N PHE A 41 4.75 5.88 1.49
CA PHE A 41 4.62 4.87 0.44
C PHE A 41 3.58 3.79 0.81
N ALA A 42 3.68 3.22 2.01
CA ALA A 42 2.74 2.19 2.47
C ALA A 42 1.29 2.71 2.57
N THR A 43 1.09 3.89 3.13
CA THR A 43 -0.23 4.52 3.23
C THR A 43 -0.84 4.78 1.85
N ARG A 44 -0.07 5.34 0.90
CA ARG A 44 -0.58 5.61 -0.46
C ARG A 44 -0.97 4.36 -1.21
N MET A 45 -0.19 3.29 -1.06
CA MET A 45 -0.52 1.99 -1.67
C MET A 45 -1.81 1.41 -1.07
N ALA A 46 -1.98 1.52 0.25
CA ALA A 46 -3.20 1.08 0.92
C ALA A 46 -4.41 1.90 0.48
N GLN A 47 -4.28 3.23 0.38
CA GLN A 47 -5.33 4.12 -0.13
C GLN A 47 -5.70 3.83 -1.59
N GLY A 48 -4.76 3.33 -2.39
CA GLY A 48 -5.02 2.89 -3.76
C GLY A 48 -5.64 1.49 -3.89
N GLY A 49 -6.05 0.87 -2.78
CA GLY A 49 -6.72 -0.43 -2.78
C GLY A 49 -5.78 -1.62 -2.99
N ILE A 50 -4.46 -1.43 -2.85
CA ILE A 50 -3.51 -2.53 -3.03
C ILE A 50 -3.53 -3.43 -1.80
N ASP A 51 -3.62 -4.74 -2.06
CA ASP A 51 -3.56 -5.79 -1.04
C ASP A 51 -2.36 -5.61 -0.10
N ILE A 52 -2.64 -5.64 1.19
CA ILE A 52 -1.67 -5.48 2.27
C ILE A 52 -0.52 -6.49 2.23
N TYR A 53 -0.77 -7.70 1.71
CA TYR A 53 0.26 -8.71 1.49
C TYR A 53 1.26 -8.25 0.42
N LYS A 54 0.77 -7.67 -0.68
CA LYS A 54 1.63 -7.11 -1.75
C LYS A 54 2.46 -5.95 -1.21
N ILE A 55 1.83 -5.06 -0.42
CA ILE A 55 2.53 -3.95 0.23
C ILE A 55 3.63 -4.47 1.17
N ALA A 56 3.36 -5.50 1.97
CA ALA A 56 4.34 -6.09 2.88
C ALA A 56 5.55 -6.67 2.13
N LYS A 57 5.33 -7.33 0.98
CA LYS A 57 6.40 -7.86 0.13
C LYS A 57 7.24 -6.75 -0.51
N LEU A 58 6.62 -5.69 -1.03
CA LEU A 58 7.33 -4.55 -1.62
C LEU A 58 8.17 -3.79 -0.58
N LEU A 59 7.68 -3.73 0.66
CA LEU A 59 8.42 -3.15 1.78
C LEU A 59 9.53 -4.08 2.30
N GLY A 60 9.48 -5.39 2.02
CA GLY A 60 10.39 -6.37 2.60
C GLY A 60 10.15 -6.63 4.08
N HIS A 61 8.89 -6.54 4.55
CA HIS A 61 8.56 -6.87 5.93
C HIS A 61 8.60 -8.38 6.15
N LYS A 62 9.26 -8.79 7.24
CA LYS A 62 9.29 -10.18 7.70
C LYS A 62 7.95 -10.62 8.28
N ASP A 63 7.25 -9.70 8.94
CA ASP A 63 5.95 -9.92 9.56
C ASP A 63 4.92 -8.95 8.99
N ILE A 64 3.77 -9.49 8.58
CA ILE A 64 2.65 -8.72 8.04
C ILE A 64 2.06 -7.76 9.08
N ARG A 65 2.20 -8.05 10.37
CA ARG A 65 1.79 -7.15 11.47
C ARG A 65 2.43 -5.76 11.37
N MET A 66 3.65 -5.67 10.82
CA MET A 66 4.31 -4.39 10.57
C MET A 66 3.56 -3.53 9.54
N THR A 67 2.88 -4.16 8.58
CA THR A 67 2.11 -3.49 7.52
C THR A 67 0.65 -3.28 7.92
N GLN A 68 0.09 -4.09 8.81
CA GLN A 68 -1.31 -4.00 9.28
C GLN A 68 -1.71 -2.60 9.75
N ARG A 69 -0.75 -1.82 10.27
CA ARG A 69 -0.98 -0.41 10.65
C ARG A 69 -1.49 0.48 9.50
N TYR A 70 -1.40 0.05 8.25
CA TYR A 70 -1.86 0.82 7.08
C TYR A 70 -3.20 0.32 6.50
N ALA A 71 -3.72 -0.83 6.98
CA ALA A 71 -4.92 -1.47 6.45
C ALA A 71 -6.16 -0.58 6.49
N HIS A 72 -6.28 0.24 7.54
CA HIS A 72 -7.45 1.09 7.79
C HIS A 72 -7.56 2.31 6.88
N HIS A 73 -6.56 2.56 6.02
CA HIS A 73 -6.59 3.71 5.10
C HIS A 73 -7.42 3.46 3.82
N HIS A 74 -8.06 2.29 3.69
CA HIS A 74 -8.98 1.98 2.59
C HIS A 74 -10.41 1.69 3.11
N PRO A 75 -11.19 2.74 3.43
CA PRO A 75 -12.55 2.58 3.96
C PRO A 75 -13.52 1.88 2.99
N GLU A 76 -13.28 1.97 1.68
CA GLU A 76 -14.09 1.31 0.63
C GLU A 76 -13.84 -0.20 0.51
N SER A 77 -12.82 -0.76 1.20
CA SER A 77 -12.38 -2.16 0.98
C SER A 77 -13.45 -3.20 1.32
N LEU A 78 -14.41 -2.86 2.18
CA LEU A 78 -15.44 -3.78 2.62
C LEU A 78 -16.57 -3.93 1.59
N ARG A 79 -16.80 -2.90 0.77
CA ARG A 79 -17.90 -2.87 -0.21
C ARG A 79 -17.62 -3.83 -1.37
N ASP A 80 -16.38 -3.84 -1.86
CA ASP A 80 -15.93 -4.73 -2.93
C ASP A 80 -16.09 -6.22 -2.55
N GLY A 81 -15.79 -6.56 -1.28
CA GLY A 81 -15.91 -7.94 -0.79
C GLY A 81 -17.36 -8.44 -0.74
N VAL A 82 -18.31 -7.58 -0.36
CA VAL A 82 -19.74 -7.93 -0.32
C VAL A 82 -20.30 -8.09 -1.73
N GLN A 83 -19.85 -7.26 -2.68
CA GLN A 83 -20.32 -7.27 -4.06
C GLN A 83 -20.02 -8.60 -4.80
N ILE A 84 -18.95 -9.31 -4.41
CA ILE A 84 -18.64 -10.65 -4.96
C ILE A 84 -19.75 -11.67 -4.63
N LEU A 85 -20.34 -11.57 -3.44
CA LEU A 85 -21.44 -12.47 -3.05
C LEU A 85 -22.72 -12.16 -3.85
N GLU A 86 -22.98 -10.89 -4.11
CA GLU A 86 -24.13 -10.45 -4.91
C GLU A 86 -24.03 -10.95 -6.37
N LEU A 87 -22.83 -10.97 -6.96
CA LEU A 87 -22.60 -11.53 -8.30
C LEU A 87 -22.90 -13.03 -8.36
N GLY A 88 -22.54 -13.78 -7.32
CA GLY A 88 -22.84 -15.21 -7.22
C GLY A 88 -24.34 -15.50 -7.12
N HIS A 89 -25.09 -14.70 -6.34
CA HIS A 89 -26.53 -14.88 -6.16
C HIS A 89 -27.35 -14.62 -7.44
N ASN A 90 -26.92 -13.68 -8.29
CA ASN A 90 -27.63 -13.41 -9.55
C ASN A 90 -27.51 -14.55 -10.56
N LEU A 91 -26.39 -15.28 -10.61
CA LEU A 91 -26.20 -16.43 -11.50
C LEU A 91 -27.15 -17.59 -11.15
N ILE A 92 -27.28 -17.92 -9.86
CA ILE A 92 -28.18 -18.99 -9.37
C ILE A 92 -29.66 -18.64 -9.61
N THR A 93 -30.01 -17.36 -9.50
CA THR A 93 -31.39 -16.89 -9.70
C THR A 93 -31.80 -16.95 -11.18
N ILE A 94 -30.87 -16.67 -12.10
CA ILE A 94 -31.13 -16.73 -13.55
C ILE A 94 -31.22 -18.18 -14.05
N GLU A 95 -30.39 -19.09 -13.54
CA GLU A 95 -30.47 -20.52 -13.85
C GLU A 95 -31.81 -21.10 -13.36
N GLY A 96 -32.22 -20.77 -12.13
CA GLY A 96 -33.52 -21.20 -11.59
C GLY A 96 -34.72 -20.66 -12.39
N ASN A 97 -34.61 -19.48 -13.01
CA ASN A 97 -35.69 -18.89 -13.81
C ASN A 97 -35.76 -19.44 -15.26
N ARG A 98 -34.69 -20.07 -15.77
CA ARG A 98 -34.68 -20.71 -17.10
C ARG A 98 -35.31 -22.09 -17.11
N GLU A 99 -35.25 -22.82 -16.00
CA GLU A 99 -35.89 -24.14 -15.89
C GLU A 99 -37.42 -24.06 -15.80
N VAL A 100 -37.96 -23.01 -15.16
CA VAL A 100 -39.42 -22.81 -15.04
C VAL A 100 -40.09 -22.26 -16.30
N SER A 101 -39.33 -21.71 -17.26
CA SER A 101 -39.88 -21.16 -18.52
C SER A 101 -39.97 -22.18 -19.66
N ASN A 102 -39.39 -23.38 -19.49
CA ASN A 102 -39.42 -24.47 -20.46
C ASN A 102 -40.30 -25.66 -20.00
N ALA A 103 -41.11 -25.47 -18.95
CA ALA A 103 -42.09 -26.43 -18.44
C ALA A 103 -43.52 -25.98 -18.74
#